data_AF-A0AAV2BLG4-F1
#
_entry.id   AF-A0AAV2BLG4-F1
#
_cell.length_a   1.000
_cell.length_b   1.000
_cell.length_c   1.000
_cell.angle_alpha   90.00
_cell.angle_beta   90.00
_cell.angle_gamma   90.00
#
_symmetry.space_group_name_H-M   'P 1'
#
loop_
_entity.id
_entity.type
_entity.pdbx_description
1 polymer ?
#
loop_
_entity_poly.entity_id
_entity_poly.type
_entity_poly.pdbx_seq_one_letter_code
_entity_poly.pdbx_strand_id
1 'polypeptide(L)'
;MKNKELFGGNSVCELGGGMACLSGLAIAATAGAKEVFVTDGNMRCVENVKCIIEQNRQYFGATHVVSRLLRWDVVEDLTDLKSRFDVVICADCLYYDDGRHALAETIWKILKVDGVAVILAPTRGKTFQYFVDIVEKDFMVERLMAYDTHVWELNCRVS
;
A
#
# COMPACT_ATOMS: atom_id res chain seq x y z
N MET A 1 -4.25 -3.67 -15.14
CA MET A 1 -3.12 -3.13 -14.34
C MET A 1 -2.01 -2.75 -15.29
N LYS A 2 -1.49 -1.50 -15.23
CA LYS A 2 -0.53 -0.95 -16.19
C LYS A 2 0.95 -1.18 -15.84
N ASN A 3 1.28 -1.31 -14.54
CA ASN A 3 2.67 -1.47 -14.05
C ASN A 3 2.88 -2.85 -13.39
N LYS A 4 2.55 -3.94 -14.09
CA LYS A 4 2.52 -5.29 -13.49
C LYS A 4 3.92 -5.80 -13.14
N GLU A 5 4.89 -5.43 -13.96
CA GLU A 5 6.31 -5.75 -13.84
C GLU A 5 6.93 -5.29 -12.52
N LEU A 6 6.39 -4.23 -11.89
CA LEU A 6 6.84 -3.79 -10.56
C LEU A 6 6.59 -4.85 -9.47
N PHE A 7 5.58 -5.70 -9.66
CA PHE A 7 5.12 -6.64 -8.62
C PHE A 7 5.44 -8.10 -8.94
N GLY A 8 5.80 -8.44 -10.18
CA GLY A 8 6.08 -9.81 -10.59
C GLY A 8 7.21 -10.44 -9.78
N GLY A 9 6.94 -11.56 -9.11
CA GLY A 9 7.91 -12.26 -8.25
C GLY A 9 8.27 -11.56 -6.94
N ASN A 10 7.76 -10.35 -6.69
CA ASN A 10 8.07 -9.54 -5.51
C ASN A 10 7.13 -9.83 -4.33
N SER A 11 7.60 -9.54 -3.12
CA SER A 11 6.79 -9.52 -1.90
C SER A 11 6.16 -8.13 -1.72
N VAL A 12 4.84 -8.07 -1.66
CA VAL A 12 4.07 -6.80 -1.65
C VAL A 12 3.26 -6.65 -0.37
N CYS A 13 3.14 -5.43 0.15
CA CYS A 13 2.26 -5.09 1.28
C CYS A 13 1.39 -3.87 0.95
N GLU A 14 0.08 -3.98 1.10
CA GLU A 14 -0.86 -2.86 1.12
C GLU A 14 -1.14 -2.45 2.57
N LEU A 15 -0.86 -1.18 2.89
CA LEU A 15 -1.16 -0.55 4.17
C LEU A 15 -2.47 0.23 4.10
N GLY A 16 -3.36 0.04 5.08
CA GLY A 16 -4.59 0.81 5.21
C GLY A 16 -5.57 0.58 4.07
N GLY A 17 -5.70 -0.66 3.59
CA GLY A 17 -6.55 -0.99 2.44
C GLY A 17 -8.06 -0.96 2.71
N GLY A 18 -8.47 -0.70 3.95
CA GLY A 18 -9.87 -0.61 4.36
C GLY A 18 -10.62 -1.91 4.16
N MET A 19 -11.93 -1.80 3.89
CA MET A 19 -12.83 -2.96 3.81
C MET A 19 -12.52 -3.89 2.63
N ALA A 20 -11.78 -3.44 1.62
CA ALA A 20 -11.60 -4.19 0.38
C ALA A 20 -10.15 -4.56 0.10
N CYS A 21 -9.17 -3.73 0.49
CA CYS A 21 -7.78 -3.87 0.07
C CYS A 21 -7.66 -4.10 -1.45
N LEU A 22 -8.38 -3.27 -2.21
CA LEU A 22 -8.60 -3.50 -3.63
C LEU A 22 -7.28 -3.48 -4.42
N SER A 23 -6.33 -2.62 -4.03
CA SER A 23 -5.06 -2.48 -4.75
C SER A 23 -4.23 -3.75 -4.63
N GLY A 24 -4.10 -4.28 -3.41
CA GLY A 24 -3.38 -5.53 -3.14
C GLY A 24 -4.05 -6.72 -3.77
N LEU A 25 -5.38 -6.84 -3.69
CA LEU A 25 -6.11 -7.93 -4.36
C LEU A 25 -5.98 -7.88 -5.89
N ALA A 26 -6.00 -6.68 -6.48
CA ALA A 26 -5.77 -6.52 -7.92
C ALA A 26 -4.34 -6.92 -8.33
N ILE A 27 -3.33 -6.61 -7.51
CA ILE A 27 -1.96 -7.08 -7.71
C ILE A 27 -1.89 -8.60 -7.65
N ALA A 28 -2.47 -9.19 -6.61
CA ALA A 28 -2.48 -10.63 -6.41
C ALA A 28 -3.12 -11.39 -7.58
N ALA A 29 -4.21 -10.85 -8.13
CA ALA A 29 -4.91 -11.49 -9.25
C ALA A 29 -4.25 -11.27 -10.62
N THR A 30 -3.40 -10.25 -10.79
CA THR A 30 -3.02 -9.81 -12.15
C THR A 30 -1.54 -9.65 -12.42
N ALA A 31 -0.68 -9.63 -11.40
CA ALA A 31 0.73 -9.27 -11.54
C ALA A 31 1.72 -10.41 -11.24
N GLY A 32 1.27 -11.57 -10.75
CA GLY A 32 2.15 -12.70 -10.47
C GLY A 32 3.16 -12.43 -9.35
N ALA A 33 2.73 -11.68 -8.32
CA ALA A 33 3.53 -11.45 -7.12
C ALA A 33 3.81 -12.76 -6.37
N LYS A 34 4.92 -12.80 -5.62
CA LYS A 34 5.25 -13.95 -4.78
C LYS A 34 4.28 -14.06 -3.61
N GLU A 35 4.11 -12.95 -2.89
CA GLU A 35 3.16 -12.81 -1.80
C GLU A 35 2.59 -11.40 -1.77
N VAL A 36 1.35 -11.27 -1.31
CA VAL A 36 0.67 -10.00 -1.10
C VAL A 36 0.04 -9.99 0.28
N PHE A 37 0.53 -9.12 1.14
CA PHE A 37 -0.11 -8.79 2.41
C PHE A 37 -1.09 -7.64 2.18
N VAL A 38 -2.34 -7.84 2.57
CA VAL A 38 -3.36 -6.81 2.58
C VAL A 38 -3.70 -6.49 4.03
N THR A 39 -3.44 -5.26 4.45
CA THR A 39 -3.44 -4.90 5.87
C THR A 39 -4.29 -3.68 6.18
N ASP A 40 -4.83 -3.65 7.39
CA ASP A 40 -5.56 -2.52 7.93
C ASP A 40 -5.41 -2.50 9.46
N GLY A 41 -5.55 -1.32 10.07
CA GLY A 41 -5.53 -1.15 11.53
C GLY A 41 -6.84 -1.55 12.22
N ASN A 42 -7.92 -1.77 11.46
CA ASN A 42 -9.23 -2.16 11.96
C ASN A 42 -9.52 -3.65 11.71
N MET A 43 -9.72 -4.42 12.79
CA MET A 43 -9.97 -5.86 12.70
C MET A 43 -11.19 -6.20 11.82
N ARG A 44 -12.23 -5.37 11.81
CA ARG A 44 -13.42 -5.61 10.97
C ARG A 44 -13.09 -5.53 9.48
N CYS A 45 -12.20 -4.62 9.08
CA CYS A 45 -11.68 -4.54 7.73
C CYS A 45 -10.95 -5.84 7.37
N VAL A 46 -10.03 -6.27 8.25
CA VAL A 46 -9.23 -7.48 8.05
C VAL A 46 -10.10 -8.74 7.93
N GLU A 47 -11.10 -8.89 8.79
CA GLU A 47 -12.05 -10.00 8.74
C GLU A 47 -12.87 -10.00 7.44
N ASN A 48 -13.32 -8.83 6.99
CA ASN A 48 -14.04 -8.71 5.72
C ASN A 48 -13.14 -9.06 4.53
N VAL A 49 -11.91 -8.56 4.51
CA VAL A 49 -10.93 -8.84 3.45
C VAL A 49 -10.58 -10.33 3.43
N LYS A 50 -10.52 -10.99 4.59
CA LYS A 50 -10.35 -12.46 4.65
C LYS A 50 -11.46 -13.20 3.91
N CYS A 51 -12.72 -12.81 4.11
CA CYS A 51 -13.85 -13.38 3.35
C CYS A 51 -13.71 -13.13 1.84
N ILE A 52 -13.26 -11.94 1.44
CA ILE A 52 -13.02 -11.60 0.02
C ILE A 52 -11.92 -12.51 -0.56
N ILE A 53 -10.81 -12.72 0.15
CA ILE A 53 -9.72 -13.61 -0.27
C ILE A 53 -10.25 -15.03 -0.48
N GLU A 54 -11.02 -15.56 0.48
CA GLU A 54 -11.57 -16.92 0.41
C GLU A 54 -12.46 -17.13 -0.82
N GLN A 55 -13.31 -16.15 -1.15
CA GLN A 55 -14.22 -16.20 -2.30
C GLN A 55 -13.51 -16.04 -3.66
N ASN A 56 -12.32 -15.43 -3.68
CA ASN A 56 -11.59 -15.09 -4.90
C ASN A 56 -10.30 -15.91 -5.09
N ARG A 57 -10.07 -16.93 -4.26
CA ARG A 57 -8.82 -17.69 -4.23
C ARG A 57 -8.41 -18.26 -5.59
N GLN A 58 -9.36 -18.69 -6.42
CA GLN A 58 -9.07 -19.20 -7.77
C GLN A 58 -8.41 -18.17 -8.70
N TYR A 59 -8.53 -16.87 -8.42
CA TYR A 59 -7.99 -15.80 -9.26
C TYR A 59 -6.55 -15.41 -8.92
N PHE A 60 -6.01 -15.86 -7.78
CA PHE A 60 -4.66 -15.47 -7.33
C PHE A 60 -3.54 -16.35 -7.89
N GLY A 61 -3.87 -17.43 -8.60
CA GLY A 61 -2.86 -18.35 -9.16
C GLY A 61 -1.92 -18.90 -8.07
N ALA A 62 -0.61 -18.68 -8.25
CA ALA A 62 0.42 -19.08 -7.29
C ALA A 62 0.73 -18.02 -6.22
N THR A 63 0.16 -16.82 -6.32
CA THR A 63 0.41 -15.73 -5.38
C THR A 63 -0.16 -16.07 -4.01
N HIS A 64 0.68 -15.98 -2.97
CA HIS A 64 0.24 -16.14 -1.59
C HIS A 64 -0.40 -14.85 -1.07
N VAL A 65 -1.69 -14.87 -0.75
CA VAL A 65 -2.42 -13.68 -0.27
C VAL A 65 -2.73 -13.81 1.21
N VAL A 66 -2.42 -12.77 2.00
CA VAL A 66 -2.59 -12.75 3.46
C VAL A 66 -3.34 -11.49 3.89
N SER A 67 -4.49 -11.63 4.53
CA SER A 67 -5.13 -10.54 5.29
C SER A 67 -4.56 -10.46 6.69
N ARG A 68 -4.15 -9.28 7.15
CA ARG A 68 -3.51 -9.11 8.46
C ARG A 68 -3.86 -7.79 9.15
N LEU A 69 -4.09 -7.86 10.45
CA LEU A 69 -4.13 -6.67 11.31
C LEU A 69 -2.72 -6.07 11.40
N LEU A 70 -2.61 -4.79 11.07
CA LEU A 70 -1.37 -4.04 11.18
C LEU A 70 -1.68 -2.62 11.60
N ARG A 71 -1.46 -2.33 12.89
CA ARG A 71 -1.53 -0.96 13.43
C ARG A 71 -0.15 -0.34 13.38
N TRP A 72 -0.02 0.81 12.72
CA TRP A 72 1.26 1.44 12.42
C TRP A 72 2.06 1.85 13.66
N ASP A 73 1.37 2.11 14.76
CA ASP A 73 1.90 2.54 16.05
C ASP A 73 2.13 1.38 17.04
N VAL A 74 1.91 0.13 16.61
CA VAL A 74 2.05 -1.07 17.46
C VAL A 74 3.26 -1.89 17.02
N VAL A 75 4.30 -1.91 17.87
CA VAL A 75 5.58 -2.56 17.55
C VAL A 75 5.44 -4.06 17.35
N GLU A 76 4.58 -4.71 18.13
CA GLU A 76 4.33 -6.15 18.07
C GLU A 76 3.82 -6.58 16.70
N ASP A 77 2.95 -5.76 16.09
CA ASP A 77 2.36 -6.01 14.77
C ASP A 77 3.42 -5.97 13.64
N LEU A 78 4.61 -5.40 13.88
CA LEU A 78 5.69 -5.22 12.90
C LEU A 78 6.85 -6.23 13.05
N THR A 79 6.90 -6.99 14.14
CA THR A 79 8.09 -7.76 14.54
C THR A 79 8.59 -8.74 13.47
N ASP A 80 7.69 -9.48 12.81
CA ASP A 80 7.98 -10.45 11.74
C ASP A 80 7.85 -9.85 10.32
N LEU A 81 7.64 -8.55 10.22
CA LEU A 81 7.51 -7.82 8.95
C LEU A 81 8.73 -6.97 8.61
N LYS A 82 9.71 -6.86 9.52
CA LYS A 82 10.92 -6.07 9.31
C LYS A 82 11.64 -6.49 8.04
N SER A 83 11.86 -5.52 7.15
CA SER A 83 12.56 -5.71 5.86
C SER A 83 12.07 -6.92 5.06
N ARG A 84 10.74 -7.10 5.01
CA ARG A 84 10.10 -8.23 4.34
C ARG A 84 9.69 -7.93 2.90
N PHE A 85 9.29 -6.70 2.61
CA PHE A 85 8.61 -6.37 1.36
C PHE A 85 9.53 -5.63 0.39
N ASP A 86 9.46 -6.03 -0.88
CA ASP A 86 10.10 -5.34 -1.99
C ASP A 86 9.28 -4.09 -2.38
N VAL A 87 7.94 -4.19 -2.26
CA VAL A 87 7.03 -3.10 -2.60
C VAL A 87 6.00 -2.89 -1.49
N VAL A 88 5.84 -1.65 -1.04
CA VAL A 88 4.76 -1.23 -0.15
C VAL A 88 3.84 -0.27 -0.89
N ILE A 89 2.53 -0.43 -0.75
CA ILE A 89 1.54 0.46 -1.34
C ILE A 89 0.60 1.01 -0.27
N CYS A 90 0.14 2.24 -0.45
CA CYS A 90 -0.94 2.84 0.34
C CYS A 90 -1.75 3.77 -0.55
N ALA A 91 -3.08 3.73 -0.39
CA ALA A 91 -4.02 4.57 -1.12
C ALA A 91 -4.82 5.45 -0.15
N ASP A 92 -4.71 6.77 -0.30
CA ASP A 92 -5.41 7.81 0.45
C ASP A 92 -5.27 7.67 1.99
N CYS A 93 -4.11 7.27 2.52
CA CYS A 93 -3.91 7.13 3.98
C CYS A 93 -3.29 8.37 4.67
N LEU A 94 -3.06 9.48 3.94
CA LEU A 94 -2.27 10.63 4.43
C LEU A 94 -3.07 11.68 5.22
N TYR A 95 -4.39 11.51 5.32
CA TYR A 95 -5.29 12.50 5.93
C TYR A 95 -5.28 12.49 7.47
N TYR A 96 -4.75 11.45 8.10
CA TYR A 96 -4.75 11.31 9.55
C TYR A 96 -3.45 11.90 10.13
N ASP A 97 -3.56 13.04 10.81
CA ASP A 97 -2.39 13.78 11.32
C ASP A 97 -1.60 12.95 12.35
N ASP A 98 -2.28 12.29 13.28
CA ASP A 98 -1.63 11.50 14.34
C ASP A 98 -0.96 10.23 13.81
N GLY A 99 -1.45 9.68 12.70
CA GLY A 99 -0.91 8.45 12.11
C GLY A 99 0.18 8.66 11.06
N ARG A 100 0.44 9.90 10.64
CA ARG A 100 1.35 10.21 9.54
C ARG A 100 2.79 9.74 9.81
N HIS A 101 3.29 10.01 11.02
CA HIS A 101 4.63 9.57 11.44
C HIS A 101 4.69 8.05 11.58
N ALA A 102 3.69 7.45 12.22
CA ALA A 102 3.61 6.00 12.38
C ALA A 102 3.57 5.27 11.03
N LEU A 103 2.85 5.81 10.05
CA LEU A 103 2.81 5.30 8.68
C LEU A 103 4.20 5.36 8.02
N ALA A 104 4.87 6.52 8.07
CA ALA A 104 6.20 6.69 7.51
C ALA A 104 7.21 5.71 8.14
N GLU A 105 7.22 5.59 9.47
CA GLU A 105 8.06 4.63 10.17
C GLU A 105 7.73 3.18 9.83
N THR A 106 6.45 2.86 9.67
CA THR A 106 6.01 1.52 9.27
C THR A 106 6.57 1.17 7.90
N ILE A 107 6.40 2.06 6.92
CA ILE A 107 6.93 1.89 5.56
C ILE A 107 8.44 1.64 5.60
N TRP A 108 9.18 2.47 6.36
CA TRP A 108 10.63 2.31 6.54
C TRP A 108 11.01 0.96 7.14
N LYS A 109 10.34 0.54 8.22
CA LYS A 109 10.68 -0.70 8.93
C LYS A 109 10.40 -1.96 8.10
N ILE A 110 9.33 -1.97 7.31
CA ILE A 110 8.89 -3.20 6.61
C ILE A 110 9.49 -3.35 5.21
N LEU A 111 9.98 -2.26 4.62
CA LEU A 111 10.67 -2.30 3.33
C LEU A 111 12.05 -2.94 3.45
N LYS A 112 12.40 -3.74 2.45
CA LYS A 112 13.78 -4.16 2.21
C LYS A 112 14.65 -2.97 1.84
N VAL A 113 15.96 -3.16 1.96
CA VAL A 113 16.94 -2.31 1.30
C VAL A 113 16.61 -2.29 -0.20
N ASP A 114 16.63 -1.09 -0.80
CA ASP A 114 16.25 -0.81 -2.20
C ASP A 114 14.78 -1.12 -2.56
N GLY A 115 13.93 -1.37 -1.56
CA GLY A 115 12.48 -1.52 -1.75
C GLY A 115 11.81 -0.19 -2.12
N VAL A 116 10.64 -0.27 -2.73
CA VAL A 116 9.89 0.90 -3.24
C VAL A 116 8.55 1.05 -2.52
N ALA A 117 8.24 2.27 -2.08
CA ALA A 117 6.89 2.65 -1.64
C ALA A 117 6.14 3.37 -2.75
N VAL A 118 4.95 2.90 -3.11
CA VAL A 118 4.03 3.57 -4.04
C VAL A 118 2.84 4.12 -3.26
N ILE A 119 2.77 5.44 -3.13
CA ILE A 119 1.74 6.11 -2.35
C ILE A 119 0.87 6.94 -3.28
N LEU A 120 -0.42 6.60 -3.31
CA LEU A 120 -1.41 7.35 -4.08
C LEU A 120 -2.29 8.12 -3.11
N ALA A 121 -2.16 9.44 -3.05
CA ALA A 121 -2.99 10.26 -2.18
C ALA A 121 -3.30 11.62 -2.80
N PRO A 122 -4.51 12.17 -2.60
CA PRO A 122 -4.84 13.55 -2.94
C PRO A 122 -4.05 14.53 -2.07
N THR A 123 -3.83 15.76 -2.56
CA THR A 123 -3.07 16.79 -1.83
C THR A 123 -3.73 17.19 -0.49
N ARG A 124 -5.08 17.13 -0.42
CA ARG A 124 -5.94 17.46 0.75
C ARG A 124 -5.33 18.57 1.63
N GLY A 125 -5.32 19.80 1.13
CA GLY A 125 -4.69 20.91 1.83
C GLY A 125 -3.17 20.74 1.88
N LYS A 126 -2.61 20.58 3.09
CA LYS A 126 -1.16 20.41 3.32
C LYS A 126 -0.75 19.00 3.77
N THR A 127 -1.70 18.09 3.94
CA THR A 127 -1.45 16.77 4.55
C THR A 127 -0.47 15.92 3.74
N PHE A 128 -0.57 16.00 2.41
CA PHE A 128 0.37 15.33 1.50
C PHE A 128 1.79 15.89 1.67
N GLN A 129 1.95 17.22 1.68
CA GLN A 129 3.25 17.84 1.82
C GLN A 129 3.89 17.52 3.18
N TYR A 130 3.11 17.54 4.26
CA TYR A 130 3.61 17.13 5.58
C TYR A 130 4.10 15.69 5.61
N PHE A 131 3.49 14.80 4.84
CA PHE A 131 3.97 13.42 4.75
C PHE A 131 5.29 13.35 3.98
N VAL A 132 5.38 14.06 2.85
CA VAL A 132 6.62 14.19 2.06
C VAL A 132 7.77 14.71 2.94
N ASP A 133 7.55 15.78 3.70
CA ASP A 133 8.55 16.38 4.58
C ASP A 133 9.09 15.40 5.66
N ILE A 134 8.28 14.39 6.05
CA ILE A 134 8.69 13.34 6.98
C ILE A 134 9.55 12.31 6.26
N VAL A 135 9.09 11.80 5.11
CA VAL A 135 9.77 10.68 4.42
C VAL A 135 11.03 11.10 3.67
N GLU A 136 11.17 12.36 3.25
CA GLU A 136 12.39 12.86 2.57
C GLU A 136 13.66 12.78 3.42
N LYS A 137 13.52 12.58 4.75
CA LYS A 137 14.65 12.36 5.66
C LYS A 137 15.31 11.00 5.48
N ASP A 138 14.51 10.00 5.10
CA ASP A 138 14.92 8.59 5.06
C ASP A 138 14.81 8.00 3.64
N PHE A 139 14.03 8.61 2.75
CA PHE A 139 13.74 8.12 1.40
C PHE A 139 14.12 9.11 0.31
N MET A 140 14.51 8.57 -0.85
CA MET A 140 14.48 9.32 -2.10
C MET A 140 13.04 9.42 -2.59
N VAL A 141 12.51 10.63 -2.70
CA VAL A 141 11.10 10.86 -3.05
C VAL A 141 10.97 11.42 -4.47
N GLU A 142 10.19 10.73 -5.29
CA GLU A 142 9.73 11.22 -6.59
C GLU A 142 8.23 11.51 -6.54
N ARG A 143 7.81 12.69 -7.02
CA ARG A 143 6.40 13.10 -7.04
C ARG A 143 5.88 13.13 -8.48
N LEU A 144 4.88 12.29 -8.76
CA LEU A 144 4.23 12.18 -10.06
C LEU A 144 2.80 12.73 -9.99
N MET A 145 2.57 13.93 -10.53
CA MET A 145 1.24 14.54 -10.59
C MET A 145 0.39 14.00 -11.76
N ALA A 146 1.02 13.68 -12.88
CA ALA A 146 0.39 13.08 -14.06
C ALA A 146 0.90 11.65 -14.26
N TYR A 147 0.45 10.74 -13.40
CA TYR A 147 0.93 9.35 -13.37
C TYR A 147 0.20 8.42 -14.37
N ASP A 148 -0.91 8.88 -14.95
CA ASP A 148 -1.65 8.16 -15.98
C ASP A 148 -2.36 9.14 -16.92
N THR A 149 -2.16 8.99 -18.23
CA THR A 149 -2.74 9.90 -19.23
C THR A 149 -4.26 9.91 -19.22
N HIS A 150 -4.90 8.76 -19.03
CA HIS A 150 -6.36 8.68 -18.97
C HIS A 150 -6.92 9.30 -17.68
N VAL A 151 -6.26 9.07 -16.54
CA VAL A 151 -6.65 9.71 -15.26
C VAL A 151 -6.44 11.22 -15.33
N TRP A 152 -5.33 11.67 -15.92
CA TRP A 152 -5.04 13.09 -16.09
C TRP A 152 -6.05 13.77 -17.01
N GLU A 153 -6.43 13.14 -18.12
CA GLU A 153 -7.49 13.62 -19.01
C GLU A 153 -8.83 13.75 -18.30
N LEU A 154 -9.19 12.79 -17.44
CA LEU A 154 -10.39 12.90 -16.61
C LEU A 154 -10.27 14.08 -15.63
N ASN A 155 -9.13 14.23 -14.94
CA ASN A 155 -8.89 15.35 -14.03
C ASN A 155 -9.04 16.71 -14.74
N CYS A 156 -8.48 16.86 -15.94
CA CYS A 156 -8.61 18.07 -16.76
C CYS A 156 -10.04 18.37 -17.24
N ARG A 157 -10.96 17.38 -17.24
CA ARG A 157 -12.37 17.60 -17.62
C ARG A 157 -13.26 18.07 -16.46
N VAL A 158 -12.80 17.90 -15.22
CA VAL A 158 -13.55 18.29 -14.01
C VAL A 158 -12.95 19.52 -13.30
N SER A 159 -11.84 20.04 -13.83
CA SER A 159 -11.17 21.28 -13.40
C SER A 159 -11.65 22.46 -14.24
#